data_AF-A0A9D8RTE6-F1
#
_entry.id   AF-A0A9D8RTE6-F1
#
_cell.length_a   1.000
_cell.length_b   1.000
_cell.length_c   1.000
_cell.angle_alpha   90.00
_cell.angle_beta   90.00
_cell.angle_gamma   90.00
#
_symmetry.space_group_name_H-M   'P 1'
#
loop_
_entity.id
_entity.type
_entity.pdbx_description
1 polymer ?
#
loop_
_entity_poly.entity_id
_entity_poly.type
_entity_poly.pdbx_seq_one_letter_code
_entity_poly.pdbx_strand_id
1 'polypeptide(L)'
;MTFTTFCLIAGVVSLILIAEIIVACVLCAKLVKHSKTDGEKASPPNQTTLHSFLGVAALLTYQISVAVCLVILVAEIVFFAWTIVSIKKLLKAKDAKEKEEDIALAATMVRHSITLEEAHDALSDEAAYHLIEEEEEPEEILAAETPTGAPKHLWLHRRYKNKTVINVDTLSQKFADNEHVNLKTLKEKKMIHPNVDYIKILGRGTLNKCLFVEANAFSADAVKMIVLTGGHAIKFVHEKHPSIHLVPHHK
;
A
#
# COMPACT_ATOMS: atom_id res chain seq x y z
N MET A 1 13.55 17.01 -4.50
CA MET A 1 12.75 18.22 -4.76
C MET A 1 11.55 18.19 -3.85
N THR A 2 11.46 19.11 -2.90
CA THR A 2 10.36 19.18 -1.94
C THR A 2 9.07 19.60 -2.65
N PHE A 3 7.90 19.24 -2.12
CA PHE A 3 6.59 19.64 -2.64
C PHE A 3 6.51 21.15 -2.94
N THR A 4 7.17 21.96 -2.11
CA THR A 4 7.31 23.42 -2.28
C THR A 4 8.02 23.82 -3.57
N THR A 5 9.08 23.11 -3.96
CA THR A 5 9.80 23.39 -5.23
C THR A 5 8.95 23.04 -6.45
N PHE A 6 8.11 22.01 -6.37
CA PHE A 6 7.20 21.67 -7.48
C PHE A 6 6.07 22.69 -7.64
N CYS A 7 5.42 23.11 -6.54
CA CYS A 7 4.40 24.16 -6.60
C CYS A 7 4.96 25.49 -7.14
N LEU A 8 6.20 25.83 -6.79
CA LEU A 8 6.90 27.00 -7.35
C LEU A 8 7.11 26.86 -8.87
N ILE A 9 7.59 25.70 -9.33
CA ILE A 9 7.81 25.46 -10.76
C ILE A 9 6.48 25.48 -11.53
N ALA A 10 5.44 24.83 -11.03
CA ALA A 10 4.11 24.84 -11.64
C ALA A 10 3.51 26.26 -11.72
N GLY A 11 3.69 27.06 -10.66
CA GLY A 11 3.29 28.46 -10.64
C GLY A 11 4.04 29.32 -11.66
N VAL A 12 5.35 29.12 -11.80
CA VAL A 12 6.18 29.84 -12.77
C VAL A 12 5.82 29.46 -14.21
N VAL A 13 5.59 28.17 -14.50
CA VAL A 13 5.17 27.72 -15.84
C VAL A 13 3.81 28.30 -16.21
N SER A 14 2.87 28.36 -15.26
CA SER A 14 1.56 28.99 -15.49
C SER A 14 1.68 30.48 -15.81
N LEU A 15 2.55 31.22 -15.12
CA LEU A 15 2.80 32.64 -15.40
C LEU A 15 3.44 32.86 -16.77
N ILE A 16 4.35 31.98 -17.19
CA ILE A 16 4.99 32.06 -18.52
C ILE A 16 3.97 31.87 -19.64
N LEU A 17 3.09 30.87 -19.51
CA LEU A 17 2.00 30.63 -20.46
C LEU A 17 1.04 31.82 -20.55
N ILE A 18 0.67 32.41 -19.40
CA ILE A 18 -0.17 33.61 -19.36
C ILE A 18 0.53 34.78 -20.09
N ALA A 19 1.84 34.96 -19.90
CA ALA A 19 2.59 36.01 -20.57
C ALA A 19 2.63 35.83 -22.09
N GLU A 20 2.84 34.60 -22.59
CA GLU A 20 2.84 34.31 -24.02
C GLU A 20 1.47 34.56 -24.66
N ILE A 21 0.38 34.18 -23.98
CA ILE A 21 -0.99 34.48 -24.43
C ILE A 21 -1.21 35.99 -24.52
N ILE A 22 -0.76 36.76 -23.53
CA ILE A 22 -0.87 38.23 -23.53
C ILE A 22 -0.09 38.83 -24.71
N VAL A 23 1.14 38.37 -24.95
CA VAL A 23 1.97 38.85 -26.08
C VAL A 23 1.29 38.56 -27.41
N ALA A 24 0.74 37.36 -27.60
CA ALA A 24 0.00 36.99 -28.80
C ALA A 24 -1.24 37.89 -29.01
N CYS A 25 -2.02 38.13 -27.95
CA CYS A 25 -3.19 39.01 -28.01
C CYS A 25 -2.82 40.46 -28.39
N VAL A 26 -1.73 40.99 -27.81
CA VAL A 26 -1.25 42.35 -28.11
C VAL A 26 -0.77 42.47 -29.56
N LEU A 27 -0.05 41.46 -30.06
CA LEU A 27 0.44 41.44 -31.44
C LEU A 27 -0.73 41.37 -32.43
N CYS A 28 -1.71 40.51 -32.19
CA CYS A 28 -2.94 40.45 -32.98
C CYS A 28 -3.69 41.79 -33.01
N ALA A 29 -3.85 42.45 -31.85
CA ALA A 29 -4.51 43.76 -31.78
C ALA A 29 -3.76 44.85 -32.56
N LYS A 30 -2.43 44.78 -32.61
CA LYS A 30 -1.59 45.75 -33.33
C LYS A 30 -1.64 45.54 -34.86
N LEU A 31 -1.68 44.28 -35.31
CA LEU A 31 -1.86 43.94 -36.72
C LEU A 31 -3.25 44.36 -37.24
N VAL A 32 -4.31 44.24 -36.43
CA VAL A 32 -5.67 44.72 -36.78
C VAL A 32 -5.75 46.25 -36.84
N LYS A 33 -4.94 46.98 -36.07
CA LYS A 33 -4.89 48.46 -36.14
C LYS A 33 -4.18 48.94 -37.40
N HIS A 34 -3.08 48.29 -37.78
CA HIS A 34 -2.35 48.64 -39.02
C HIS A 34 -3.21 48.42 -40.27
N SER A 35 -4.03 47.36 -40.33
CA SER A 35 -4.92 47.14 -41.48
C SER A 35 -6.02 48.19 -41.64
N LYS A 36 -6.37 48.95 -40.59
CA LYS A 36 -7.35 50.05 -40.65
C LYS A 36 -6.75 51.39 -41.08
N THR A 37 -5.45 51.62 -40.87
CA THR A 37 -4.78 52.89 -41.22
C THR A 37 -4.28 52.93 -42.66
N ASP A 38 -4.11 51.78 -43.32
CA ASP A 38 -3.60 51.70 -44.69
C ASP A 38 -4.71 51.78 -45.76
N GLY A 39 -5.93 52.20 -45.37
CA GLY A 39 -7.12 52.30 -46.22
C GLY A 39 -7.18 53.47 -47.19
N GLU A 40 -6.08 54.19 -47.42
CA GLU A 40 -6.04 55.29 -48.39
C GLU A 40 -4.85 55.12 -49.35
N LYS A 41 -5.18 54.58 -50.53
CA LYS A 41 -4.38 54.48 -51.78
C LYS A 41 -3.46 53.26 -51.95
N ALA A 42 -4.02 52.07 -52.23
CA ALA A 42 -3.49 51.11 -53.20
C ALA A 42 -4.53 50.03 -53.58
N SER A 43 -4.47 49.54 -54.82
CA SER A 43 -5.26 48.45 -55.42
C SER A 43 -5.36 47.20 -54.51
N PRO A 44 -6.52 46.50 -54.42
CA PRO A 44 -6.72 45.50 -53.38
C PRO A 44 -5.85 44.25 -53.63
N PRO A 45 -4.98 43.83 -52.70
CA PRO A 45 -4.56 42.43 -52.68
C PRO A 45 -5.78 41.59 -52.30
N ASN A 46 -5.96 40.45 -52.99
CA ASN A 46 -7.09 39.55 -52.78
C ASN A 46 -7.31 39.28 -51.27
N GLN A 47 -8.45 39.74 -50.74
CA GLN A 47 -8.82 39.65 -49.33
C GLN A 47 -8.78 38.18 -48.83
N THR A 48 -8.99 37.22 -49.74
CA THR A 48 -8.90 35.78 -49.52
C THR A 48 -7.52 35.29 -49.06
N THR A 49 -6.43 35.93 -49.48
CA THR A 49 -5.05 35.52 -49.11
C THR A 49 -4.67 35.93 -47.68
N LEU A 50 -5.11 37.09 -47.20
CA LEU A 50 -4.85 37.52 -45.82
C LEU A 50 -5.65 36.71 -44.80
N HIS A 51 -6.90 36.37 -45.12
CA HIS A 51 -7.74 35.50 -44.29
C HIS A 51 -7.20 34.06 -44.20
N SER A 52 -6.57 33.54 -45.26
CA SER A 52 -5.94 32.22 -45.22
C SER A 52 -4.65 32.18 -44.38
N PHE A 53 -3.80 33.21 -44.45
CA PHE A 53 -2.62 33.29 -43.58
C PHE A 53 -2.98 33.45 -42.10
N LEU A 54 -4.00 34.25 -41.77
CA LEU A 54 -4.48 34.39 -40.40
C LEU A 54 -5.07 33.08 -39.85
N GLY A 55 -5.81 32.33 -40.69
CA GLY A 55 -6.37 31.04 -40.31
C GLY A 55 -5.29 29.98 -40.02
N VAL A 56 -4.26 29.91 -40.85
CA VAL A 56 -3.14 28.97 -40.65
C VAL A 56 -2.34 29.31 -39.39
N ALA A 57 -2.09 30.60 -39.13
CA ALA A 57 -1.42 31.04 -37.90
C ALA A 57 -2.24 30.69 -36.64
N ALA A 58 -3.56 30.91 -36.67
CA ALA A 58 -4.45 30.55 -35.57
C ALA A 58 -4.46 29.03 -35.30
N LEU A 59 -4.53 28.21 -36.34
CA LEU A 59 -4.44 26.76 -36.23
C LEU A 59 -3.10 26.29 -35.65
N LEU A 60 -1.98 26.87 -36.07
CA LEU A 60 -0.67 26.54 -35.51
C LEU A 60 -0.58 26.89 -34.01
N THR A 61 -1.04 28.09 -33.62
CA THR A 61 -1.03 28.50 -32.20
C THR A 61 -1.92 27.61 -31.33
N TYR A 62 -3.09 27.20 -31.83
CA TYR A 62 -3.96 26.26 -31.16
C TYR A 62 -3.30 24.87 -31.00
N GLN A 63 -2.66 24.36 -32.06
CA GLN A 63 -1.96 23.08 -32.03
C GLN A 63 -0.79 23.09 -31.03
N ILE A 64 -0.01 24.18 -31.00
CA ILE A 64 1.08 24.35 -30.03
C ILE A 64 0.53 24.40 -28.60
N SER A 65 -0.54 25.16 -28.36
CA SER A 65 -1.19 25.23 -27.04
C SER A 65 -1.68 23.86 -26.55
N VAL A 66 -2.34 23.09 -27.42
CA VAL A 66 -2.80 21.73 -27.10
C VAL A 66 -1.61 20.81 -26.79
N ALA A 67 -0.54 20.88 -27.58
CA ALA A 67 0.67 20.08 -27.35
C ALA A 67 1.34 20.42 -26.02
N VAL A 68 1.45 21.71 -25.68
CA VAL A 68 2.04 22.17 -24.40
C VAL A 68 1.18 21.72 -23.21
N CYS A 69 -0.14 21.87 -23.29
CA CYS A 69 -1.06 21.37 -22.26
C CYS A 69 -0.92 19.86 -22.06
N LEU A 70 -0.77 19.07 -23.13
CA LEU A 70 -0.61 17.62 -23.03
C LEU A 70 0.71 17.24 -22.35
N VAL A 71 1.81 17.94 -22.66
CA VAL A 71 3.11 17.72 -21.99
C VAL A 71 3.04 18.05 -20.50
N ILE A 72 2.38 19.16 -20.13
CA ILE A 72 2.19 19.54 -18.72
C ILE A 72 1.35 18.51 -17.97
N LEU A 73 0.24 18.07 -18.56
CA LEU A 73 -0.63 17.06 -17.97
C LEU A 73 0.10 15.72 -17.77
N VAL A 74 0.92 15.30 -18.73
CA VAL A 74 1.77 14.10 -18.58
C VAL A 74 2.80 14.29 -17.45
N ALA A 75 3.45 15.46 -17.36
CA ALA A 75 4.41 15.75 -16.31
C ALA A 75 3.77 15.76 -14.90
N GLU A 76 2.56 16.30 -14.77
CA GLU A 76 1.78 16.26 -13.52
C GLU A 76 1.42 14.83 -13.13
N ILE A 77 0.92 14.01 -14.07
CA ILE A 77 0.59 12.60 -13.80
C ILE A 77 1.83 11.83 -13.32
N VAL A 78 2.98 12.03 -13.97
CA VAL A 78 4.24 11.39 -13.58
C VAL A 78 4.66 11.85 -12.18
N PHE A 79 4.50 13.14 -11.86
CA PHE A 79 4.78 13.66 -10.53
C PHE A 79 3.82 13.12 -9.46
N PHE A 80 2.52 13.05 -9.74
CA PHE A 80 1.53 12.43 -8.84
C PHE A 80 1.83 10.95 -8.61
N ALA A 81 2.20 10.20 -9.65
CA ALA A 81 2.62 8.81 -9.50
C ALA A 81 3.87 8.69 -8.61
N TRP A 82 4.88 9.53 -8.84
CA TRP A 82 6.11 9.53 -8.04
C TRP A 82 5.86 9.90 -6.58
N THR A 83 5.01 10.91 -6.32
CA THR A 83 4.64 11.30 -4.96
C THR A 83 3.88 10.20 -4.23
N ILE A 84 2.93 9.51 -4.89
CA ILE A 84 2.22 8.36 -4.31
C ILE A 84 3.23 7.26 -3.91
N VAL A 85 4.17 6.92 -4.78
CA VAL A 85 5.21 5.91 -4.48
C VAL A 85 6.08 6.38 -3.30
N SER A 86 6.48 7.65 -3.28
CA SER A 86 7.28 8.23 -2.20
C SER A 86 6.55 8.22 -0.87
N ILE A 87 5.26 8.59 -0.85
CA ILE A 87 4.41 8.55 0.36
C ILE A 87 4.26 7.11 0.86
N LYS A 88 4.01 6.13 -0.01
CA LYS A 88 3.95 4.70 0.38
C LYS A 88 5.25 4.24 1.03
N LYS A 89 6.40 4.68 0.51
CA LYS A 89 7.71 4.36 1.10
C LYS A 89 7.86 4.97 2.51
N LEU A 90 7.39 6.20 2.71
CA LEU A 90 7.41 6.86 4.02
C LEU A 90 6.46 6.22 5.03
N LEU A 91 5.26 5.82 4.61
CA LEU A 91 4.31 5.11 5.46
C LEU A 91 4.90 3.77 5.95
N LYS A 92 5.43 2.96 5.02
CA LYS A 92 6.08 1.68 5.37
C LYS A 92 7.25 1.88 6.36
N ALA A 93 8.02 2.96 6.21
CA ALA A 93 9.11 3.27 7.13
C ALA A 93 8.63 3.72 8.52
N LYS A 94 7.51 4.46 8.58
CA LYS A 94 6.89 4.86 9.85
C LYS A 94 6.35 3.65 10.61
N ASP A 95 5.62 2.77 9.93
CA ASP A 95 5.05 1.55 10.53
C ASP A 95 6.15 0.63 11.07
N ALA A 96 7.27 0.51 10.34
CA ALA A 96 8.44 -0.26 10.80
C ALA A 96 9.10 0.35 12.05
N LYS A 97 9.18 1.69 12.13
CA LYS A 97 9.77 2.39 13.28
C LYS A 97 8.90 2.26 14.54
N GLU A 98 7.58 2.39 14.39
CA GLU A 98 6.62 2.21 15.48
C GLU A 98 6.68 0.78 16.03
N LYS A 99 6.73 -0.21 15.13
CA LYS A 99 6.92 -1.62 15.51
C LYS A 99 8.23 -1.85 16.26
N GLU A 100 9.33 -1.23 15.83
CA GLU A 100 10.64 -1.38 16.50
C GLU A 100 10.66 -0.72 17.90
N GLU A 101 9.98 0.42 18.08
CA GLU A 101 9.81 1.07 19.40
C GLU A 101 8.98 0.20 20.35
N ASP A 102 7.88 -0.38 19.87
CA ASP A 102 7.04 -1.29 20.67
C ASP A 102 7.78 -2.58 21.06
N ILE A 103 8.56 -3.15 20.14
CA ILE A 103 9.42 -4.31 20.42
C ILE A 103 10.49 -3.96 21.45
N ALA A 104 11.13 -2.79 21.33
CA ALA A 104 12.13 -2.34 22.28
C ALA A 104 11.55 -2.11 23.69
N LEU A 105 10.34 -1.54 23.78
CA LEU A 105 9.61 -1.40 25.04
C LEU A 105 9.35 -2.77 25.67
N ALA A 106 8.82 -3.72 24.89
CA ALA A 106 8.56 -5.07 25.38
C ALA A 106 9.84 -5.81 25.79
N ALA A 107 10.95 -5.61 25.07
CA ALA A 107 12.25 -6.18 25.38
C ALA A 107 12.78 -5.73 26.76
N THR A 108 12.50 -4.50 27.19
CA THR A 108 12.86 -4.04 28.55
C THR A 108 12.08 -4.73 29.66
N MET A 109 10.93 -5.34 29.33
CA MET A 109 10.04 -6.01 30.27
C MET A 109 10.14 -7.55 30.24
N VAL A 110 11.12 -8.14 29.54
CA VAL A 110 11.19 -9.60 29.33
C VAL A 110 11.24 -10.35 30.67
N ARG A 111 10.21 -11.15 30.93
CA ARG A 111 10.10 -11.98 32.15
C ARG A 111 10.41 -13.44 31.82
N HIS A 112 11.07 -14.13 32.75
CA HIS A 112 11.28 -15.59 32.66
C HIS A 112 9.96 -16.39 32.72
N SER A 113 8.90 -15.79 33.25
CA SER A 113 7.56 -16.35 33.29
C SER A 113 6.54 -15.23 33.28
N ILE A 114 5.41 -15.44 32.61
CA ILE A 114 4.30 -14.48 32.61
C ILE A 114 2.95 -15.19 32.77
N THR A 115 2.10 -14.59 33.60
CA THR A 115 0.68 -14.95 33.72
C THR A 115 -0.18 -14.09 32.81
N LEU A 116 -1.41 -14.51 32.53
CA LEU A 116 -2.34 -13.74 31.69
C LEU A 116 -2.64 -12.34 32.26
N GLU A 117 -2.80 -12.22 33.58
CA GLU A 117 -3.11 -10.96 34.26
C GLU A 117 -1.94 -9.96 34.12
N GLU A 118 -0.72 -10.43 34.41
CA GLU A 118 0.50 -9.65 34.23
C GLU A 118 0.77 -9.21 32.79
N ALA A 119 0.30 -10.01 31.82
CA ALA A 119 0.39 -9.68 30.40
C ALA A 119 -0.61 -8.59 30.02
N HIS A 120 -1.82 -8.63 30.57
CA HIS A 120 -2.85 -7.62 30.33
C HIS A 120 -2.45 -6.24 30.88
N ASP A 121 -1.82 -6.20 32.06
CA ASP A 121 -1.34 -4.96 32.68
C ASP A 121 -0.11 -4.37 31.97
N ALA A 122 0.74 -5.23 31.39
CA ALA A 122 1.98 -4.81 30.75
C ALA A 122 1.79 -4.24 29.35
N LEU A 123 0.81 -4.74 28.59
CA LEU A 123 0.65 -4.41 27.18
C LEU A 123 -0.83 -4.29 26.80
N SER A 124 -1.19 -3.24 26.06
CA SER A 124 -2.56 -3.05 25.56
C SER A 124 -2.88 -4.03 24.42
N ASP A 125 -4.17 -4.28 24.16
CA ASP A 125 -4.59 -5.16 23.06
C ASP A 125 -4.18 -4.60 21.69
N GLU A 126 -4.26 -3.28 21.51
CA GLU A 126 -3.88 -2.60 20.27
C GLU A 126 -2.39 -2.78 19.98
N ALA A 127 -1.53 -2.49 20.96
CA ALA A 127 -0.09 -2.68 20.83
C ALA A 127 0.26 -4.15 20.54
N ALA A 128 -0.44 -5.09 21.20
CA ALA A 128 -0.25 -6.51 20.93
C ALA A 128 -0.49 -6.89 19.46
N TYR A 129 -1.48 -6.29 18.79
CA TYR A 129 -1.71 -6.55 17.37
C TYR A 129 -0.63 -5.97 16.46
N HIS A 130 -0.05 -4.81 16.80
CA HIS A 130 1.04 -4.20 16.03
C HIS A 130 2.36 -5.00 16.11
N LEU A 131 2.56 -5.73 17.21
CA LEU A 131 3.73 -6.57 17.42
C LEU A 131 3.72 -7.87 16.61
N ILE A 132 2.57 -8.27 16.04
CA ILE A 132 2.49 -9.46 15.20
C ILE A 132 3.34 -9.26 13.94
N GLU A 133 4.22 -10.21 13.66
CA GLU A 133 4.93 -10.31 12.39
C GLU A 133 4.02 -10.97 11.37
N GLU A 134 3.85 -10.35 10.21
CA GLU A 134 3.05 -10.92 9.14
C GLU A 134 3.98 -11.49 8.08
N GLU A 135 3.87 -12.80 7.84
CA GLU A 135 4.64 -13.52 6.84
C GLU A 135 3.69 -14.14 5.82
N GLU A 136 4.05 -14.09 4.54
CA GLU A 136 3.33 -14.78 3.48
C GLU A 136 3.64 -16.28 3.55
N GLU A 137 2.63 -17.14 3.51
CA GLU A 137 2.89 -18.59 3.48
C GLU A 137 3.74 -18.93 2.24
N PRO A 138 4.79 -19.74 2.39
CA PRO A 138 5.69 -20.04 1.29
C PRO A 138 4.92 -20.68 0.13
N GLU A 139 5.16 -20.18 -1.09
CA GLU A 139 4.42 -20.55 -2.32
C GLU A 139 4.42 -22.05 -2.59
N GLU A 140 5.41 -22.79 -2.09
CA GLU A 140 5.51 -24.26 -2.23
C GLU A 140 4.35 -25.00 -1.53
N ILE A 141 3.90 -24.53 -0.36
CA ILE A 141 2.74 -25.09 0.36
C ILE A 141 1.45 -24.73 -0.39
N LEU A 142 1.37 -23.52 -0.93
CA LEU A 142 0.25 -23.09 -1.77
C LEU A 142 0.16 -23.92 -3.06
N ALA A 143 1.28 -24.16 -3.74
CA ALA A 143 1.34 -24.82 -5.03
C ALA A 143 1.04 -26.32 -4.96
N ALA A 144 1.51 -27.02 -3.93
CA ALA A 144 1.30 -28.46 -3.75
C ALA A 144 -0.19 -28.86 -3.63
N GLU A 145 -1.05 -27.93 -3.21
CA GLU A 145 -2.47 -28.18 -2.93
C GLU A 145 -3.42 -27.58 -3.97
N THR A 146 -2.90 -26.81 -4.93
CA THR A 146 -3.73 -26.17 -5.95
C THR A 146 -4.07 -27.15 -7.06
N PRO A 147 -5.37 -27.34 -7.42
CA PRO A 147 -5.71 -28.14 -8.58
C PRO A 147 -5.14 -27.45 -9.82
N THR A 148 -4.31 -28.18 -10.57
CA THR A 148 -3.60 -27.72 -11.75
C THR A 148 -4.61 -27.12 -12.74
N GLY A 149 -4.61 -25.78 -12.90
CA GLY A 149 -5.48 -25.07 -13.85
C GLY A 149 -6.62 -24.22 -13.26
N ALA A 150 -6.74 -24.06 -11.94
CA ALA A 150 -7.74 -23.15 -11.37
C ALA A 150 -7.38 -21.66 -11.57
N PRO A 151 -8.28 -20.82 -12.11
CA PRO A 151 -7.97 -19.42 -12.42
C PRO A 151 -7.76 -18.59 -11.14
N LYS A 152 -6.77 -17.69 -11.10
CA LYS A 152 -6.28 -16.92 -9.92
C LYS A 152 -7.39 -16.23 -9.08
N HIS A 153 -8.52 -15.89 -9.69
CA HIS A 153 -9.67 -15.28 -9.00
C HIS A 153 -10.56 -16.30 -8.25
N LEU A 154 -10.54 -17.59 -8.61
CA LEU A 154 -11.28 -18.64 -7.90
C LEU A 154 -10.58 -19.07 -6.59
N TRP A 155 -9.43 -18.46 -6.30
CA TRP A 155 -8.65 -18.59 -5.07
C TRP A 155 -9.25 -17.75 -3.94
N LEU A 156 -10.39 -17.12 -4.18
CA LEU A 156 -11.02 -16.15 -3.28
C LEU A 156 -11.53 -16.72 -1.95
N HIS A 157 -11.62 -18.05 -1.81
CA HIS A 157 -12.11 -18.67 -0.57
C HIS A 157 -11.32 -19.94 -0.24
N ARG A 158 -10.02 -19.83 0.11
CA ARG A 158 -9.33 -20.90 0.84
C ARG A 158 -10.07 -21.11 2.16
N ARG A 159 -11.01 -22.06 2.18
CA ARG A 159 -11.71 -22.48 3.39
C ARG A 159 -10.86 -23.54 4.05
N TYR A 160 -10.21 -23.18 5.14
CA TYR A 160 -9.59 -24.17 6.02
C TYR A 160 -10.64 -25.18 6.45
N LYS A 161 -10.41 -26.46 6.11
CA LYS A 161 -11.35 -27.55 6.37
C LYS A 161 -11.35 -27.91 7.85
N ASN A 162 -10.17 -27.95 8.45
CA ASN A 162 -9.97 -28.35 9.84
C ASN A 162 -9.24 -27.27 10.61
N LYS A 163 -9.90 -26.76 11.65
CA LYS A 163 -9.38 -25.72 12.54
C LYS A 163 -9.10 -26.32 13.91
N THR A 164 -8.03 -25.88 14.55
CA THR A 164 -7.70 -26.26 15.92
C THR A 164 -7.21 -25.04 16.69
N VAL A 165 -7.43 -25.08 18.00
CA VAL A 165 -7.04 -24.04 18.93
C VAL A 165 -6.00 -24.62 19.89
N ILE A 166 -4.94 -23.87 20.15
CA ILE A 166 -3.89 -24.25 21.09
C ILE A 166 -3.67 -23.10 22.07
N ASN A 167 -3.50 -23.42 23.34
CA ASN A 167 -3.23 -22.45 24.38
C ASN A 167 -1.73 -22.35 24.65
N VAL A 168 -1.25 -21.16 25.05
CA VAL A 168 0.18 -20.93 25.35
C VAL A 168 0.70 -21.77 26.52
N ASP A 169 -0.13 -22.08 27.52
CA ASP A 169 0.20 -23.01 28.63
C ASP A 169 0.68 -24.39 28.11
N THR A 170 0.00 -24.88 27.08
CA THR A 170 0.20 -26.19 26.49
C THR A 170 1.49 -26.17 25.66
N LEU A 171 1.78 -25.05 25.00
CA LEU A 171 3.06 -24.84 24.33
C LEU A 171 4.21 -24.81 25.35
N SER A 172 4.05 -24.08 26.46
CA SER A 172 5.07 -23.96 27.50
C SER A 172 5.47 -25.30 28.13
N GLN A 173 4.58 -26.30 28.13
CA GLN A 173 4.86 -27.64 28.68
C GLN A 173 5.52 -28.59 27.69
N LYS A 174 5.38 -28.35 26.38
CA LYS A 174 5.78 -29.28 25.31
C LYS A 174 6.98 -28.80 24.52
N PHE A 175 7.29 -27.51 24.58
CA PHE A 175 8.39 -26.89 23.86
C PHE A 175 9.50 -26.42 24.82
N ALA A 176 10.73 -26.44 24.32
CA ALA A 176 11.89 -25.89 24.99
C ALA A 176 12.01 -24.38 24.73
N ASP A 177 12.90 -23.72 25.48
CA ASP A 177 13.22 -22.31 25.26
C ASP A 177 13.81 -22.09 23.87
N ASN A 178 13.37 -21.02 23.20
CA ASN A 178 13.74 -20.60 21.85
C ASN A 178 13.40 -21.63 20.76
N GLU A 179 12.42 -22.53 21.01
CA GLU A 179 11.97 -23.49 20.01
C GLU A 179 10.96 -22.86 19.03
N HIS A 180 11.00 -23.31 17.77
CA HIS A 180 10.03 -22.92 16.73
C HIS A 180 8.77 -23.77 16.83
N VAL A 181 7.62 -23.10 16.95
CA VAL A 181 6.29 -23.69 17.04
C VAL A 181 5.55 -23.46 15.73
N ASN A 182 5.68 -24.42 14.83
CA ASN A 182 5.07 -24.38 13.49
C ASN A 182 4.11 -25.57 13.31
N LEU A 183 3.23 -25.51 12.30
CA LEU A 183 2.29 -26.59 11.96
C LEU A 183 2.95 -27.98 11.90
N LYS A 184 4.16 -28.07 11.32
CA LYS A 184 4.94 -29.32 11.22
C LYS A 184 5.36 -29.85 12.60
N THR A 185 5.99 -29.00 13.42
CA THR A 185 6.48 -29.38 14.77
C THR A 185 5.33 -29.81 15.70
N LEU A 186 4.16 -29.17 15.57
CA LEU A 186 2.96 -29.52 16.32
C LEU A 186 2.39 -30.89 15.92
N LYS A 187 2.48 -31.25 14.63
CA LYS A 187 2.11 -32.59 14.13
C LYS A 187 3.10 -33.66 14.61
N GLU A 188 4.41 -33.36 14.55
CA GLU A 188 5.47 -34.27 15.00
C GLU A 188 5.35 -34.60 16.49
N LYS A 189 5.08 -33.59 17.33
CA LYS A 189 4.83 -33.77 18.77
C LYS A 189 3.44 -34.33 19.09
N LYS A 190 2.62 -34.67 18.07
CA LYS A 190 1.25 -35.20 18.19
C LYS A 190 0.31 -34.32 19.03
N MET A 191 0.53 -33.00 18.99
CA MET A 191 -0.33 -32.03 19.69
C MET A 191 -1.58 -31.70 18.89
N ILE A 192 -1.52 -31.87 17.57
CA ILE A 192 -2.63 -31.67 16.65
C ILE A 192 -2.79 -32.87 15.71
N HIS A 193 -3.98 -33.00 15.13
CA HIS A 193 -4.26 -34.02 14.13
C HIS A 193 -3.54 -33.69 12.81
N PRO A 194 -3.00 -34.68 12.06
CA PRO A 194 -2.25 -34.44 10.82
C PRO A 194 -3.05 -33.70 9.74
N ASN A 195 -4.38 -33.83 9.75
CA ASN A 195 -5.29 -33.17 8.80
C ASN A 195 -5.65 -31.71 9.19
N VAL A 196 -5.01 -31.14 10.22
CA VAL A 196 -5.26 -29.74 10.62
C VAL A 196 -4.39 -28.81 9.78
N ASP A 197 -5.04 -27.77 9.27
CA ASP A 197 -4.45 -26.80 8.33
C ASP A 197 -4.64 -25.36 8.81
N TYR A 198 -5.29 -25.17 9.97
CA TYR A 198 -5.53 -23.86 10.57
C TYR A 198 -5.39 -23.90 12.07
N ILE A 199 -4.53 -23.05 12.61
CA ILE A 199 -4.27 -22.97 14.05
C ILE A 199 -4.55 -21.55 14.54
N LYS A 200 -5.30 -21.47 15.64
CA LYS A 200 -5.44 -20.26 16.44
C LYS A 200 -4.76 -20.44 17.79
N ILE A 201 -3.88 -19.51 18.15
CA ILE A 201 -3.24 -19.49 19.47
C ILE A 201 -4.02 -18.59 20.43
N LEU A 202 -4.25 -19.08 21.64
CA LEU A 202 -4.94 -18.35 22.72
C LEU A 202 -4.05 -18.17 23.95
N GLY A 203 -4.15 -16.99 24.57
CA GLY A 203 -3.50 -16.69 25.84
C GLY A 203 -4.29 -17.32 26.98
N ARG A 204 -3.82 -18.43 27.54
CA ARG A 204 -4.39 -19.05 28.74
C ARG A 204 -3.27 -19.63 29.57
N GLY A 205 -3.39 -19.50 30.89
CA GLY A 205 -2.47 -20.07 31.87
C GLY A 205 -1.20 -19.23 31.99
N THR A 206 -0.05 -19.89 32.03
CA THR A 206 1.26 -19.26 32.17
C THR A 206 2.20 -19.67 31.06
N LEU A 207 3.04 -18.74 30.61
CA LEU A 207 4.09 -19.00 29.63
C LEU A 207 5.43 -18.70 30.28
N ASN A 208 6.28 -19.71 30.35
CA ASN A 208 7.60 -19.63 31.00
C ASN A 208 8.74 -19.87 30.00
N LYS A 209 8.42 -19.81 28.71
CA LYS A 209 9.30 -20.19 27.61
C LYS A 209 9.26 -19.13 26.54
N CYS A 210 10.43 -18.68 26.12
CA CYS A 210 10.58 -17.88 24.91
C CYS A 210 10.31 -18.79 23.71
N LEU A 211 9.34 -18.47 22.85
CA LEU A 211 8.95 -19.31 21.71
C LEU A 211 8.81 -18.47 20.44
N PHE A 212 9.21 -19.04 19.31
CA PHE A 212 8.93 -18.48 17.98
C PHE A 212 7.69 -19.17 17.42
N VAL A 213 6.54 -18.52 17.44
CA VAL A 213 5.24 -19.16 17.15
C VAL A 213 4.71 -18.70 15.80
N GLU A 214 4.55 -19.65 14.88
CA GLU A 214 3.94 -19.44 13.56
C GLU A 214 2.52 -20.02 13.54
N ALA A 215 1.51 -19.18 13.30
CA ALA A 215 0.12 -19.62 13.25
C ALA A 215 -0.75 -18.77 12.31
N ASN A 216 -1.96 -19.24 11.99
CA ASN A 216 -2.89 -18.50 11.13
C ASN A 216 -3.64 -17.39 11.87
N ALA A 217 -3.76 -17.49 13.21
CA ALA A 217 -4.39 -16.47 14.03
C ALA A 217 -3.90 -16.50 15.49
N PHE A 218 -3.93 -15.32 16.13
CA PHE A 218 -3.61 -15.14 17.53
C PHE A 218 -4.72 -14.33 18.22
N SER A 219 -4.98 -14.62 19.49
CA SER A 219 -5.66 -13.67 20.39
C SER A 219 -4.68 -12.59 20.86
N ALA A 220 -5.17 -11.40 21.22
CA ALA A 220 -4.34 -10.35 21.83
C ALA A 220 -3.52 -10.88 23.02
N ASP A 221 -4.16 -11.56 23.98
CA ASP A 221 -3.49 -12.10 25.17
C ASP A 221 -2.33 -13.06 24.84
N ALA A 222 -2.50 -13.89 23.81
CA ALA A 222 -1.44 -14.80 23.37
C ALA A 222 -0.19 -14.03 22.91
N VAL A 223 -0.39 -12.99 22.10
CA VAL A 223 0.71 -12.18 21.57
C VAL A 223 1.41 -11.45 22.71
N LYS A 224 0.65 -10.86 23.65
CA LYS A 224 1.22 -10.23 24.84
C LYS A 224 2.12 -11.20 25.59
N MET A 225 1.63 -12.40 25.90
CA MET A 225 2.40 -13.39 26.64
C MET A 225 3.66 -13.83 25.89
N ILE A 226 3.54 -14.12 24.58
CA ILE A 226 4.68 -14.54 23.76
C ILE A 226 5.76 -13.45 23.73
N VAL A 227 5.39 -12.22 23.39
CA VAL A 227 6.34 -11.11 23.23
C VAL A 227 6.98 -10.70 24.56
N LEU A 228 6.21 -10.69 25.65
CA LEU A 228 6.73 -10.35 26.99
C LEU A 228 7.63 -11.44 27.59
N THR A 229 7.62 -12.66 27.05
CA THR A 229 8.61 -13.70 27.36
C THR A 229 9.84 -13.66 26.43
N GLY A 230 9.91 -12.68 25.53
CA GLY A 230 10.98 -12.51 24.56
C GLY A 230 10.80 -13.33 23.27
N GLY A 231 9.64 -13.95 23.08
CA GLY A 231 9.31 -14.72 21.88
C GLY A 231 8.74 -13.87 20.74
N HIS A 232 8.50 -14.50 19.60
CA HIS A 232 7.96 -13.86 18.39
C HIS A 232 6.66 -14.52 17.95
N ALA A 233 5.67 -13.71 17.57
CA ALA A 233 4.40 -14.19 17.04
C ALA A 233 4.31 -13.86 15.54
N ILE A 234 4.38 -14.89 14.70
CA ILE A 234 4.34 -14.80 13.24
C ILE A 234 2.98 -15.30 12.74
N LYS A 235 2.23 -14.41 12.10
CA LYS A 235 0.91 -14.68 11.54
C LYS A 235 0.99 -14.82 10.03
N PHE A 236 0.47 -15.93 9.54
CA PHE A 236 0.31 -16.16 8.11
C PHE A 236 -0.79 -15.29 7.51
N VAL A 237 -0.44 -14.42 6.58
CA VAL A 237 -1.40 -13.59 5.84
C VAL A 237 -1.73 -14.22 4.50
N HIS A 238 -3.02 -14.33 4.23
CA HIS A 238 -3.52 -14.64 2.90
C HIS A 238 -3.99 -13.33 2.30
N GLU A 239 -3.42 -12.89 1.18
CA GLU A 239 -3.87 -11.68 0.49
C GLU A 239 -5.39 -11.79 0.25
N LYS A 240 -6.16 -10.90 0.90
CA LYS A 240 -7.57 -10.71 0.55
C LYS A 240 -7.61 -10.02 -0.80
N HIS A 241 -7.81 -10.76 -1.88
CA HIS A 241 -8.24 -10.16 -3.13
C HIS A 241 -9.57 -9.40 -2.89
N PRO A 242 -9.75 -8.20 -3.48
CA PRO A 242 -10.96 -7.40 -3.29
C PRO A 242 -12.17 -8.24 -3.65
N SER A 243 -13.17 -8.21 -2.77
CA SER A 243 -14.39 -9.00 -2.86
C SER A 243 -15.05 -8.77 -4.22
N ILE A 244 -14.96 -9.74 -5.14
CA ILE A 244 -15.80 -9.73 -6.33
C ILE A 244 -17.23 -9.89 -5.81
N HIS A 245 -18.04 -8.86 -6.01
CA HIS A 245 -19.45 -8.88 -5.68
C HIS A 245 -20.12 -9.93 -6.58
N LEU A 246 -20.20 -11.17 -6.11
CA LEU A 246 -20.86 -12.25 -6.82
C LEU A 246 -22.35 -11.92 -6.81
N VAL A 247 -22.86 -11.42 -7.94
CA VAL A 247 -24.30 -11.26 -8.16
C VAL A 247 -24.92 -12.66 -8.07
N PRO A 248 -25.90 -12.90 -7.18
CA PRO A 248 -26.53 -14.20 -7.09
C PRO A 248 -27.27 -14.49 -8.40
N HIS A 249 -26.86 -15.54 -9.11
CA HIS A 249 -27.66 -16.12 -10.18
C HIS A 249 -28.89 -16.77 -9.54
N HIS A 250 -30.05 -16.14 -9.70
CA HIS A 250 -31.34 -16.79 -9.47
C HIS A 250 -31.46 -18.00 -10.40
N LYS A 251 -31.76 -19.16 -9.82
CA LYS A 251 -32.20 -20.36 -10.53
C LYS A 251 -33.67 -20.26 -10.90
#